data_AF-A0A438H6Q2-F1
#
_entry.id   AF-A0A438H6Q2-F1
#
_cell.length_a   1.000
_cell.length_b   1.000
_cell.length_c   1.000
_cell.angle_alpha   90.00
_cell.angle_beta   90.00
_cell.angle_gamma   90.00
#
_symmetry.space_group_name_H-M   'P 1'
#
loop_
_entity.id
_entity.type
_entity.pdbx_description
1 polymer ?
#
loop_
_entity_poly.entity_id
_entity_poly.type
_entity_poly.pdbx_seq_one_letter_code
_entity_poly.pdbx_strand_id
1 'polypeptide(L)'
;MAAQVNEQPQAEVWLFPLKIDSVQYFLMAEVKDLSWLWHLRYGHLNFGGLKTLQQKHMVIGFPQISIPSQVCEECVVGKQHRSQFLKESHEEKRMSWNWFTLTFAEKSEAFIAFKSFKARVEKETGRSIKILRTDRGGEYCSNEFEHFCDDQGIRRELTAAYTPQQNGVSERKNRIILNMVRSLLARDKIPKSFWPEAVNWSIHVLNRSLTFSVQNMTPEEAWSGRKPTVDHFKIFGCIAYAHVPDEKRKKLDDKGEKCVFSSRK
;
A
#
# COMPACT_ATOMS: atom_id res chain seq x y z
N MET A 1 35.85 11.73 -22.91
CA MET A 1 34.63 11.74 -22.09
C MET A 1 33.69 10.67 -22.62
N ALA A 2 33.77 9.46 -22.07
CA ALA A 2 32.95 8.32 -22.49
C ALA A 2 31.79 8.16 -21.51
N ALA A 3 30.58 8.16 -22.04
CA ALA A 3 29.36 7.89 -21.31
C ALA A 3 29.35 6.43 -20.83
N GLN A 4 29.19 6.23 -19.52
CA GLN A 4 28.88 4.91 -18.98
C GLN A 4 27.38 4.67 -19.12
N VAL A 5 27.09 3.52 -19.72
CA VAL A 5 25.76 2.93 -19.88
C VAL A 5 25.18 2.67 -18.49
N ASN A 6 24.01 3.25 -18.20
CA ASN A 6 23.22 2.94 -17.01
C ASN A 6 22.74 1.48 -17.10
N GLU A 7 23.32 0.60 -16.30
CA GLU A 7 22.71 -0.67 -15.96
C GLU A 7 21.42 -0.39 -15.16
N GLN A 8 20.32 -1.01 -15.59
CA GLN A 8 19.05 -0.97 -14.88
C GLN A 8 19.20 -1.64 -13.50
N PRO A 9 18.69 -1.07 -12.39
CA PRO A 9 18.71 -1.79 -11.13
C PRO A 9 17.79 -3.01 -11.24
N GLN A 10 18.36 -4.20 -11.05
CA GLN A 10 17.58 -5.42 -10.87
C GLN A 10 16.66 -5.23 -9.66
N ALA A 11 15.36 -5.50 -9.84
CA ALA A 11 14.37 -5.38 -8.79
C ALA A 11 14.68 -6.38 -7.65
N GLU A 12 15.07 -5.88 -6.48
CA GLU A 12 15.33 -6.69 -5.29
C GLU A 12 14.01 -7.18 -4.67
N VAL A 13 13.86 -8.50 -4.56
CA VAL A 13 12.75 -9.14 -3.84
C VAL A 13 13.16 -9.32 -2.39
N TRP A 14 12.46 -8.67 -1.45
CA TRP A 14 12.73 -8.85 -0.04
C TRP A 14 12.08 -10.15 0.45
N LEU A 15 12.93 -11.11 0.82
CA LEU A 15 12.56 -12.38 1.44
C LEU A 15 13.09 -12.35 2.88
N PHE A 16 12.21 -12.53 3.86
CA PHE A 16 12.62 -12.56 5.27
C PHE A 16 12.80 -14.01 5.73
N PRO A 17 14.00 -14.39 6.22
CA PRO A 17 14.19 -15.69 6.85
C PRO A 17 13.39 -15.74 8.14
N LEU A 18 12.51 -16.74 8.25
CA LEU A 18 11.67 -16.95 9.42
C LEU A 18 12.15 -18.21 10.15
N LYS A 19 12.84 -18.03 11.28
CA LYS A 19 12.95 -19.09 12.29
C LYS A 19 11.67 -19.08 13.11
N ILE A 20 10.68 -19.85 12.68
CA ILE A 20 9.45 -20.09 13.44
C ILE A 20 9.62 -21.42 14.16
N ASP A 21 9.75 -21.37 15.49
CA ASP A 21 9.97 -22.56 16.34
C ASP A 21 8.72 -23.46 16.49
N SER A 22 7.62 -23.14 15.83
CA SER A 22 6.46 -24.04 15.68
C SER A 22 5.62 -23.64 14.48
N VAL A 23 6.01 -24.11 13.30
CA VAL A 23 5.20 -23.93 12.08
C VAL A 23 4.02 -24.89 12.15
N GLN A 24 2.90 -24.42 12.70
CA GLN A 24 1.61 -25.03 12.38
C GLN A 24 1.39 -24.82 10.87
N TYR A 25 1.51 -25.92 10.12
CA TYR A 25 1.35 -26.07 8.68
C TYR A 25 0.67 -24.88 7.99
N PHE A 26 1.47 -24.02 7.34
CA PHE A 26 0.95 -23.09 6.33
C PHE A 26 0.52 -23.93 5.14
N LEU A 27 -0.78 -24.19 5.02
CA LEU A 27 -1.35 -24.89 3.87
C LEU A 27 -1.09 -24.03 2.64
N MET A 28 -0.29 -24.53 1.71
CA MET A 28 -0.29 -24.05 0.34
C MET A 28 -1.67 -24.36 -0.24
N ALA A 29 -2.62 -23.45 -0.03
CA ALA A 29 -3.83 -23.45 -0.83
C ALA A 29 -3.39 -23.05 -2.24
N GLU A 30 -3.23 -24.03 -3.12
CA GLU A 30 -3.26 -23.79 -4.55
C GLU A 30 -4.63 -23.18 -4.86
N VAL A 31 -4.70 -21.85 -4.90
CA VAL A 31 -5.95 -21.14 -5.19
C VAL A 31 -6.22 -21.32 -6.67
N LYS A 32 -6.99 -22.36 -7.00
CA LYS A 32 -7.30 -22.75 -8.38
C LYS A 32 -8.19 -21.73 -9.10
N ASP A 33 -9.02 -21.02 -8.35
CA ASP A 33 -9.89 -20.00 -8.90
C ASP A 33 -9.12 -18.67 -9.10
N LEU A 34 -9.09 -18.19 -10.35
CA LEU A 34 -8.39 -16.96 -10.72
C LEU A 34 -8.94 -15.72 -10.00
N SER A 35 -10.26 -15.65 -9.80
CA SER A 35 -10.90 -14.52 -9.11
C SER A 35 -10.41 -14.44 -7.66
N TRP A 36 -10.37 -15.58 -6.96
CA TRP A 36 -9.82 -15.71 -5.61
C TRP A 36 -8.33 -15.43 -5.56
N LEU A 37 -7.54 -15.94 -6.52
CA LEU A 37 -6.11 -15.70 -6.58
C LEU A 37 -5.82 -14.18 -6.67
N TRP A 38 -6.55 -13.47 -7.54
CA TRP A 38 -6.37 -12.03 -7.71
C TRP A 38 -6.97 -11.21 -6.58
N HIS A 39 -8.03 -11.68 -5.92
CA HIS A 39 -8.51 -11.12 -4.67
C HIS A 39 -7.42 -11.09 -3.59
N LEU A 40 -6.69 -12.19 -3.44
CA LEU A 40 -5.62 -12.31 -2.46
C LEU A 40 -4.37 -11.51 -2.84
N ARG A 41 -3.97 -11.54 -4.12
CA ARG A 41 -2.89 -10.70 -4.65
C ARG A 41 -3.17 -9.21 -4.44
N TYR A 42 -4.41 -8.78 -4.59
CA TYR A 42 -4.83 -7.39 -4.33
C TYR A 42 -5.20 -7.11 -2.86
N GLY A 43 -4.64 -7.84 -1.90
CA GLY A 43 -4.84 -7.55 -0.48
C GLY A 43 -6.31 -7.55 -0.06
N HIS A 44 -7.06 -8.51 -0.58
CA HIS A 44 -8.48 -8.71 -0.36
C HIS A 44 -9.37 -7.58 -0.92
N LEU A 45 -9.00 -6.95 -2.04
CA LEU A 45 -9.88 -5.98 -2.72
C LEU A 45 -11.21 -6.66 -3.11
N ASN A 46 -12.32 -5.94 -2.97
CA ASN A 46 -13.65 -6.46 -3.33
C ASN A 46 -13.66 -6.94 -4.80
N PHE A 47 -14.24 -8.12 -5.07
CA PHE A 47 -14.44 -8.68 -6.41
C PHE A 47 -15.11 -7.72 -7.39
N GLY A 48 -16.08 -6.91 -6.93
CA GLY A 48 -16.68 -5.88 -7.79
C GLY A 48 -15.67 -4.83 -8.25
N GLY A 49 -14.72 -4.47 -7.39
CA GLY A 49 -13.64 -3.56 -7.74
C GLY A 49 -12.63 -4.19 -8.69
N LEU A 50 -12.29 -5.46 -8.48
CA LEU A 50 -11.43 -6.22 -9.39
C LEU A 50 -12.05 -6.36 -10.78
N LYS A 51 -13.36 -6.66 -10.86
CA LYS A 51 -14.09 -6.69 -12.13
C LYS A 51 -14.08 -5.34 -12.83
N THR A 52 -14.18 -4.25 -12.08
CA THR A 52 -14.10 -2.90 -12.65
C THR A 52 -12.70 -2.59 -13.20
N LEU A 53 -11.63 -2.95 -12.46
CA LEU A 53 -10.24 -2.81 -12.94
C LEU A 53 -10.00 -3.54 -14.26
N GLN A 54 -10.52 -4.77 -14.36
CA GLN A 54 -10.47 -5.60 -15.55
C GLN A 54 -11.25 -4.97 -16.71
N GLN A 55 -12.54 -4.68 -16.52
CA GLN A 55 -13.44 -4.17 -17.56
C GLN A 55 -12.98 -2.83 -18.13
N LYS A 56 -12.38 -1.98 -17.30
CA LYS A 56 -11.86 -0.66 -17.70
C LYS A 56 -10.41 -0.69 -18.16
N HIS A 57 -9.77 -1.86 -18.21
CA HIS A 57 -8.37 -2.02 -18.62
C HIS A 57 -7.41 -1.05 -17.91
N MET A 58 -7.60 -0.87 -16.59
CA MET A 58 -6.85 0.11 -15.78
C MET A 58 -5.43 -0.35 -15.42
N VAL A 59 -5.11 -1.63 -15.65
CA VAL A 59 -3.82 -2.26 -15.34
C VAL A 59 -3.44 -3.26 -16.45
N ILE A 60 -2.13 -3.54 -16.59
CA ILE A 60 -1.59 -4.52 -17.54
C ILE A 60 -1.32 -5.84 -16.81
N GLY A 61 -1.64 -6.98 -17.44
CA GLY A 61 -1.36 -8.32 -16.88
C GLY A 61 -2.44 -8.89 -15.96
N PHE A 62 -3.62 -8.26 -15.91
CA PHE A 62 -4.76 -8.73 -15.14
C PHE A 62 -5.64 -9.67 -15.98
N PRO A 63 -5.98 -10.89 -15.51
CA PRO A 63 -6.72 -11.86 -16.30
C PRO A 63 -8.22 -11.57 -16.31
N GLN A 64 -8.96 -12.34 -17.11
CA GLN A 64 -10.41 -12.35 -17.03
C GLN A 64 -10.86 -13.06 -15.76
N ILE A 65 -11.67 -12.39 -14.93
CA ILE A 65 -12.22 -12.97 -13.70
C ILE A 65 -13.75 -12.89 -13.69
N SER A 66 -14.37 -13.73 -12.86
CA SER A 66 -15.78 -13.71 -12.54
C SER A 66 -15.99 -13.21 -11.11
N ILE A 67 -17.22 -12.82 -10.75
CA ILE A 67 -17.53 -12.52 -9.34
C ILE A 67 -18.00 -13.82 -8.69
N PRO A 68 -17.27 -14.37 -7.71
CA PRO A 68 -17.73 -15.53 -6.96
C PRO A 68 -18.91 -15.15 -6.06
N SER A 69 -19.78 -16.12 -5.77
CA SER A 69 -20.90 -15.95 -4.82
C SER A 69 -20.46 -16.08 -3.37
N GLN A 70 -19.30 -16.70 -3.13
CA GLN A 70 -18.76 -16.97 -1.81
C GLN A 70 -18.18 -15.71 -1.17
N VAL A 71 -18.21 -15.66 0.16
CA VAL A 71 -17.68 -14.57 0.97
C VAL A 71 -16.29 -14.94 1.48
N CYS A 72 -15.36 -13.98 1.46
CA CYS A 72 -14.04 -14.15 2.06
C CYS A 72 -14.11 -13.94 3.57
N GLU A 73 -13.79 -14.97 4.36
CA GLU A 73 -13.82 -14.94 5.82
C GLU A 73 -12.88 -13.86 6.38
N GLU A 74 -11.70 -13.70 5.80
CA GLU A 74 -10.71 -12.69 6.21
C GLU A 74 -11.17 -11.26 5.89
N CYS A 75 -12.00 -11.08 4.86
CA CYS A 75 -12.69 -9.81 4.61
C CYS A 75 -13.76 -9.53 5.67
N VAL A 76 -14.52 -10.54 6.08
CA VAL A 76 -15.55 -10.38 7.11
C VAL A 76 -14.89 -9.97 8.41
N VAL A 77 -13.89 -10.73 8.87
CA VAL A 77 -13.18 -10.44 10.12
C VAL A 77 -12.42 -9.11 10.06
N GLY A 78 -11.78 -8.80 8.92
CA GLY A 78 -10.91 -7.63 8.79
C GLY A 78 -11.59 -6.33 8.35
N LYS A 79 -12.75 -6.40 7.68
CA LYS A 79 -13.38 -5.25 7.00
C LYS A 79 -14.86 -5.02 7.36
N GLN A 80 -15.49 -5.88 8.16
CA GLN A 80 -16.87 -5.65 8.60
C GLN A 80 -16.98 -4.35 9.40
N HIS A 81 -17.93 -3.50 9.03
CA HIS A 81 -18.24 -2.26 9.72
C HIS A 81 -19.70 -2.29 10.17
N ARG A 82 -20.01 -1.70 11.33
CA ARG A 82 -21.39 -1.46 11.75
C ARG A 82 -22.03 -0.47 10.77
N SER A 83 -23.20 -0.78 10.21
CA SER A 83 -23.92 0.15 9.34
C SER A 83 -24.12 1.49 10.06
N GLN A 84 -23.68 2.58 9.43
CA GLN A 84 -23.97 3.94 9.91
C GLN A 84 -25.26 4.44 9.25
N PHE A 85 -26.05 5.20 10.00
CA PHE A 85 -27.22 5.89 9.49
C PHE A 85 -26.83 6.84 8.34
N LEU A 86 -27.72 6.96 7.36
CA LEU A 86 -27.56 7.87 6.22
C LEU A 86 -27.29 9.28 6.73
N LYS A 87 -26.10 9.82 6.44
CA LYS A 87 -25.84 11.25 6.51
C LYS A 87 -25.73 11.75 5.08
N GLU A 88 -26.64 12.62 4.68
CA GLU A 88 -26.48 13.42 3.47
C GLU A 88 -25.24 14.30 3.64
N SER A 89 -24.28 14.16 2.72
CA SER A 89 -23.14 15.05 2.63
C SER A 89 -23.10 15.64 1.23
N HIS A 90 -23.23 16.96 1.13
CA HIS A 90 -22.83 17.69 -0.06
C HIS A 90 -21.29 17.63 -0.17
N GLU A 91 -20.77 16.70 -0.98
CA GLU A 91 -19.36 16.65 -1.35
C GLU A 91 -19.12 17.59 -2.54
N GLU A 92 -18.56 18.77 -2.27
CA GLU A 92 -18.02 19.67 -3.28
C GLU A 92 -16.81 18.96 -3.93
N LYS A 93 -16.86 18.73 -5.25
CA LYS A 93 -15.81 18.03 -6.02
C LYS A 93 -14.49 18.81 -5.99
N ARG A 94 -13.70 18.65 -4.93
CA ARG A 94 -12.31 19.10 -4.88
C ARG A 94 -11.40 17.96 -5.31
N MET A 95 -10.70 18.17 -6.42
CA MET A 95 -9.56 17.34 -6.85
C MET A 95 -8.46 17.44 -5.79
N SER A 96 -8.50 16.55 -4.80
CA SER A 96 -7.44 16.38 -3.82
C SER A 96 -6.48 15.32 -4.35
N TRP A 97 -5.23 15.72 -4.57
CA TRP A 97 -4.14 14.83 -4.96
C TRP A 97 -3.75 13.93 -3.77
N ASN A 98 -4.65 13.02 -3.40
CA ASN A 98 -4.52 12.11 -2.26
C ASN A 98 -3.72 10.87 -2.64
N TRP A 99 -2.44 11.02 -2.98
CA TRP A 99 -1.68 9.88 -3.52
C TRP A 99 -0.54 9.29 -2.70
N PHE A 100 -0.32 9.79 -1.49
CA PHE A 100 0.75 9.25 -0.65
C PHE A 100 0.31 9.05 0.78
N THR A 101 0.49 7.82 1.26
CA THR A 101 0.49 7.52 2.68
C THR A 101 1.95 7.35 3.07
N LEU A 102 2.40 8.17 4.02
CA LEU A 102 3.70 8.02 4.65
C LEU A 102 3.53 7.14 5.88
N THR A 103 4.28 6.05 5.94
CA THR A 103 4.41 5.21 7.12
C THR A 103 5.74 5.53 7.80
N PHE A 104 5.68 5.80 9.09
CA PHE A 104 6.83 6.03 9.95
C PHE A 104 6.62 5.30 11.28
N ALA A 105 7.71 4.92 11.94
CA ALA A 105 7.66 4.06 13.13
C ALA A 105 7.17 4.85 14.35
N GLU A 106 7.55 6.12 14.44
CA GLU A 106 7.19 7.01 15.55
C GLU A 106 6.59 8.32 15.05
N LYS A 107 5.66 8.88 15.83
CA LYS A 107 5.04 10.17 15.50
C LYS A 107 6.05 11.33 15.41
N SER A 108 7.12 11.24 16.18
CA SER A 108 8.26 12.18 16.17
C SER A 108 8.95 12.28 14.80
N GLU A 109 8.87 11.24 13.97
CA GLU A 109 9.49 11.20 12.64
C GLU A 109 8.68 11.95 11.57
N ALA A 110 7.46 12.40 11.89
CA ALA A 110 6.54 12.99 10.92
C ALA A 110 7.16 14.16 10.14
N PHE A 111 7.91 15.03 10.82
CA PHE A 111 8.57 16.16 10.18
C PHE A 111 9.69 15.74 9.22
N ILE A 112 10.55 14.81 9.65
CA ILE A 112 11.66 14.29 8.83
C ILE A 112 11.11 13.53 7.61
N ALA A 113 10.07 12.73 7.83
CA ALA A 113 9.35 12.02 6.77
C ALA A 113 8.73 13.00 5.77
N PHE A 114 8.13 14.10 6.25
CA PHE A 114 7.57 15.13 5.38
C PHE A 114 8.64 15.82 4.52
N LYS A 115 9.80 16.18 5.08
CA LYS A 115 10.91 16.75 4.30
C LYS A 115 11.35 15.84 3.17
N SER A 116 11.59 14.57 3.49
CA SER A 116 11.99 13.55 2.51
C SER A 116 10.92 13.33 1.44
N PHE A 117 9.66 13.30 1.87
CA PHE A 117 8.51 13.15 0.99
C PHE A 117 8.37 14.31 0.00
N LYS A 118 8.41 15.56 0.50
CA LYS A 118 8.35 16.77 -0.33
C LYS A 118 9.44 16.75 -1.38
N ALA A 119 10.69 16.56 -0.97
CA ALA A 119 11.83 16.56 -1.89
C ALA A 119 11.66 15.52 -3.01
N ARG A 120 11.16 14.32 -2.67
CA ARG A 120 10.89 13.26 -3.64
C ARG A 120 9.76 13.64 -4.59
N VAL A 121 8.59 14.02 -4.06
CA VAL A 121 7.39 14.33 -4.85
C VAL A 121 7.60 15.49 -5.80
N GLU A 122 8.22 16.57 -5.32
CA GLU A 122 8.41 17.74 -6.16
C GLU A 122 9.42 17.49 -7.28
N LYS A 123 10.44 16.66 -7.01
CA LYS A 123 11.41 16.25 -8.03
C LYS A 123 10.82 15.28 -9.05
N GLU A 124 9.98 14.34 -8.63
CA GLU A 124 9.33 13.38 -9.52
C GLU A 124 8.28 14.03 -10.43
N THR A 125 7.52 15.00 -9.90
CA THR A 125 6.41 15.63 -10.65
C THR A 125 6.76 16.93 -11.33
N GLY A 126 7.87 17.57 -10.93
CA GLY A 126 8.18 18.94 -11.32
C GLY A 126 7.19 19.98 -10.77
N ARG A 127 6.35 19.64 -9.79
CA ARG A 127 5.36 20.53 -9.18
C ARG A 127 5.70 20.76 -7.71
N SER A 128 5.44 21.97 -7.21
CA SER A 128 5.63 22.29 -5.79
C SER A 128 4.37 22.05 -4.95
N ILE A 129 4.55 21.61 -3.72
CA ILE A 129 3.51 21.53 -2.71
C ILE A 129 3.19 22.97 -2.27
N LYS A 130 1.94 23.40 -2.45
CA LYS A 130 1.50 24.77 -2.11
C LYS A 130 0.79 24.88 -0.77
N ILE A 131 0.08 23.81 -0.37
CA ILE A 131 -0.76 23.80 0.82
C ILE A 131 -0.53 22.47 1.54
N LEU A 132 -0.26 22.53 2.84
CA LEU A 132 -0.19 21.37 3.72
C LEU A 132 -1.30 21.47 4.77
N ARG A 133 -2.30 20.61 4.65
CA ARG A 133 -3.39 20.50 5.63
C ARG A 133 -3.10 19.36 6.62
N THR A 134 -3.10 19.66 7.91
CA THR A 134 -2.92 18.67 8.98
C THR A 134 -3.95 18.89 10.09
N ASP A 135 -4.12 17.89 10.95
CA ASP A 135 -4.79 18.14 12.23
C ASP A 135 -3.87 18.93 13.18
N ARG A 136 -4.37 19.18 14.40
CA ARG A 136 -3.60 19.83 15.47
C ARG A 136 -2.76 18.85 16.29
N GLY A 137 -2.40 17.70 15.71
CA GLY A 137 -1.50 16.73 16.35
C GLY A 137 -0.16 17.36 16.71
N GLY A 138 0.40 17.00 17.87
CA GLY A 138 1.63 17.59 18.38
C GLY A 138 2.83 17.43 17.44
N GLU A 139 2.84 16.36 16.65
CA GLU A 139 3.86 16.08 15.63
C GLU A 139 3.88 17.08 14.46
N TYR A 140 2.78 17.79 14.22
CA TYR A 140 2.64 18.77 13.14
C TYR A 140 2.68 20.22 13.62
N CYS A 141 2.68 20.44 14.93
CA CYS A 141 2.58 21.75 15.58
C CYS A 141 3.91 22.23 16.18
N SER A 142 5.05 21.67 15.75
CA SER A 142 6.36 22.16 16.18
C SER A 142 6.74 23.44 15.44
N ASN A 143 7.40 24.38 16.14
CA ASN A 143 7.91 25.62 15.55
C ASN A 143 8.87 25.34 14.38
N GLU A 144 9.63 24.24 14.45
CA GLU A 144 10.53 23.81 13.37
C GLU A 144 9.75 23.46 12.09
N PHE A 145 8.60 22.79 12.23
CA PHE A 145 7.74 22.45 11.09
C PHE A 145 7.13 23.72 10.49
N GLU A 146 6.62 24.62 11.34
CA GLU A 146 6.06 25.90 10.90
C GLU A 146 7.08 26.71 10.11
N HIS A 147 8.27 26.95 10.68
CA HIS A 147 9.34 27.70 10.02
C HIS A 147 9.76 27.06 8.70
N PHE A 148 9.90 25.73 8.65
CA PHE A 148 10.20 25.02 7.41
C PHE A 148 9.12 25.23 6.34
N CYS A 149 7.85 25.27 6.72
CA CYS A 149 6.79 25.50 5.74
C CYS A 149 6.80 26.93 5.21
N ASP A 150 7.05 27.91 6.08
CA ASP A 150 7.17 29.32 5.68
C ASP A 150 8.36 29.53 4.74
N ASP A 151 9.53 28.98 5.06
CA ASP A 151 10.74 29.02 4.21
C ASP A 151 10.50 28.40 2.83
N GLN A 152 9.64 27.40 2.76
CA GLN A 152 9.30 26.69 1.53
C GLN A 152 8.08 27.26 0.81
N GLY A 153 7.46 28.32 1.34
CA GLY A 153 6.25 28.94 0.78
C GLY A 153 5.01 28.04 0.82
N ILE A 154 4.95 27.10 1.78
CA ILE A 154 3.86 26.14 1.95
C ILE A 154 2.83 26.70 2.92
N ARG A 155 1.62 26.98 2.44
CA ARG A 155 0.54 27.45 3.31
C ARG A 155 0.06 26.32 4.23
N ARG A 156 0.14 26.55 5.54
CA ARG A 156 -0.38 25.63 6.56
C ARG A 156 -1.88 25.80 6.73
N GLU A 157 -2.61 24.69 6.75
CA GLU A 157 -4.03 24.66 7.09
C GLU A 157 -4.25 23.66 8.22
N LEU A 158 -4.56 24.15 9.42
CA LEU A 158 -4.88 23.29 10.57
C LEU A 158 -6.38 23.07 10.64
N THR A 159 -6.83 21.82 10.73
CA THR A 159 -8.26 21.54 10.90
C THR A 159 -8.75 22.09 12.24
N ALA A 160 -9.96 22.64 12.28
CA ALA A 160 -10.53 23.11 13.54
C ALA A 160 -10.80 21.92 14.47
N ALA A 161 -10.52 22.11 15.77
CA ALA A 161 -10.91 21.13 16.78
C ALA A 161 -12.42 20.86 16.68
N TYR A 162 -12.83 19.60 16.84
CA TYR A 162 -14.23 19.16 16.76
C TYR A 162 -14.90 19.28 15.36
N THR A 163 -14.13 19.35 14.26
CA THR A 163 -14.66 19.26 12.88
C THR A 163 -14.16 18.00 12.12
N PRO A 164 -14.64 16.79 12.46
CA PRO A 164 -14.18 15.54 11.84
C PRO A 164 -14.28 15.51 10.30
N GLN A 165 -15.19 16.31 9.73
CA GLN A 165 -15.44 16.38 8.30
C GLN A 165 -14.22 16.88 7.52
N GLN A 166 -13.39 17.76 8.11
CA GLN A 166 -12.22 18.32 7.43
C GLN A 166 -11.07 17.31 7.29
N ASN A 167 -10.97 16.35 8.22
CA ASN A 167 -9.96 15.29 8.21
C ASN A 167 -10.49 13.95 7.66
N GLY A 168 -11.78 13.89 7.32
CA GLY A 168 -12.44 12.64 6.94
C GLY A 168 -11.83 11.92 5.73
N VAL A 169 -11.11 12.64 4.87
CA VAL A 169 -10.40 12.08 3.71
C VAL A 169 -9.20 11.22 4.12
N SER A 170 -8.32 11.76 4.98
CA SER A 170 -7.13 11.05 5.47
C SER A 170 -7.55 9.89 6.38
N GLU A 171 -8.54 10.12 7.25
CA GLU A 171 -9.09 9.10 8.15
C GLU A 171 -9.72 7.92 7.40
N ARG A 172 -10.49 8.20 6.34
CA ARG A 172 -11.08 7.17 5.49
C ARG A 172 -9.99 6.33 4.81
N LYS A 173 -8.93 6.96 4.30
CA LYS A 173 -7.81 6.25 3.67
C LYS A 173 -7.04 5.38 4.68
N ASN A 174 -6.73 5.93 5.85
CA ASN A 174 -6.06 5.17 6.93
C ASN A 174 -6.89 3.97 7.37
N ARG A 175 -8.21 4.13 7.48
CA ARG A 175 -9.13 3.02 7.77
C ARG A 175 -9.10 1.94 6.69
N ILE A 176 -9.11 2.32 5.41
CA ILE A 176 -9.01 1.36 4.30
C ILE A 176 -7.70 0.56 4.38
N ILE A 177 -6.57 1.24 4.60
CA ILE A 177 -5.25 0.61 4.72
C ILE A 177 -5.23 -0.37 5.88
N LEU A 178 -5.66 0.06 7.08
CA LEU A 178 -5.66 -0.80 8.26
C LEU A 178 -6.61 -1.99 8.12
N ASN A 179 -7.74 -1.83 7.43
CA ASN A 179 -8.64 -2.94 7.12
C ASN A 179 -7.99 -3.96 6.16
N MET A 180 -7.24 -3.49 5.16
CA MET A 180 -6.45 -4.38 4.29
C MET A 180 -5.37 -5.11 5.08
N VAL A 181 -4.60 -4.40 5.92
CA VAL A 181 -3.58 -4.98 6.79
C VAL A 181 -4.15 -6.08 7.68
N ARG A 182 -5.32 -5.86 8.30
CA ARG A 182 -5.99 -6.89 9.11
C ARG A 182 -6.30 -8.14 8.30
N SER A 183 -6.86 -8.00 7.09
CA SER A 183 -7.15 -9.16 6.24
C SER A 183 -5.87 -9.88 5.79
N LEU A 184 -4.82 -9.13 5.42
CA LEU A 184 -3.52 -9.68 5.02
C LEU A 184 -2.87 -10.52 6.13
N LEU A 185 -2.90 -10.03 7.37
CA LEU A 185 -2.28 -10.72 8.49
C LEU A 185 -3.13 -11.91 9.01
N ALA A 186 -4.46 -11.87 8.81
CA ALA A 186 -5.38 -12.89 9.31
C ALA A 186 -5.25 -14.24 8.60
N ARG A 187 -5.10 -14.22 7.27
CA ARG A 187 -5.16 -15.41 6.40
C ARG A 187 -4.10 -16.46 6.74
N ASP A 188 -2.85 -16.04 6.78
CA ASP A 188 -1.71 -16.96 6.90
C ASP A 188 -1.09 -16.91 8.31
N LYS A 189 -1.84 -16.47 9.33
CA LYS A 189 -1.31 -16.30 10.71
C LYS A 189 0.03 -15.55 10.75
N ILE A 190 0.19 -14.57 9.86
CA ILE A 190 1.43 -13.81 9.75
C ILE A 190 1.64 -13.07 11.08
N PRO A 191 2.83 -13.12 11.69
CA PRO A 191 3.08 -12.40 12.93
C PRO A 191 2.76 -10.91 12.79
N LYS A 192 2.11 -10.34 13.79
CA LYS A 192 1.73 -8.91 13.78
C LYS A 192 2.92 -7.97 13.63
N SER A 193 4.15 -8.43 13.88
CA SER A 193 5.39 -7.68 13.64
C SER A 193 5.57 -7.28 12.16
N PHE A 194 4.95 -8.00 11.22
CA PHE A 194 4.98 -7.69 9.78
C PHE A 194 3.96 -6.60 9.35
N TRP A 195 3.32 -5.92 10.30
CA TRP A 195 2.36 -4.87 9.99
C TRP A 195 2.95 -3.73 9.11
N PRO A 196 4.23 -3.30 9.25
CA PRO A 196 4.77 -2.24 8.39
C PRO A 196 4.86 -2.69 6.93
N GLU A 197 5.30 -3.92 6.66
CA GLU A 197 5.35 -4.51 5.33
C GLU A 197 3.95 -4.68 4.75
N ALA A 198 2.99 -5.12 5.56
CA ALA A 198 1.60 -5.24 5.15
C ALA A 198 0.99 -3.87 4.78
N VAL A 199 1.37 -2.79 5.49
CA VAL A 199 0.96 -1.42 5.13
C VAL A 199 1.57 -1.03 3.79
N ASN A 200 2.88 -1.23 3.59
CA ASN A 200 3.54 -0.91 2.33
C ASN A 200 2.93 -1.65 1.14
N TRP A 201 2.63 -2.95 1.31
CA TRP A 201 1.91 -3.73 0.30
C TRP A 201 0.51 -3.20 0.05
N SER A 202 -0.25 -2.87 1.11
CA SER A 202 -1.59 -2.29 0.98
C SER A 202 -1.58 -0.99 0.20
N ILE A 203 -0.61 -0.10 0.46
CA ILE A 203 -0.42 1.15 -0.29
C ILE A 203 -0.08 0.86 -1.75
N HIS A 204 0.88 -0.04 -2.00
CA HIS A 204 1.30 -0.43 -3.34
C HIS A 204 0.12 -0.92 -4.20
N VAL A 205 -0.72 -1.78 -3.60
CA VAL A 205 -1.94 -2.29 -4.22
C VAL A 205 -2.98 -1.20 -4.42
N LEU A 206 -3.23 -0.35 -3.43
CA LEU A 206 -4.21 0.74 -3.53
C LEU A 206 -3.84 1.76 -4.61
N ASN A 207 -2.54 1.99 -4.84
CA ASN A 207 -2.03 2.83 -5.93
C ASN A 207 -2.30 2.24 -7.32
N ARG A 208 -2.44 0.91 -7.39
CA ARG A 208 -2.77 0.15 -8.61
C ARG A 208 -4.22 -0.33 -8.63
N SER A 209 -5.06 0.27 -7.79
CA SER A 209 -6.49 -0.03 -7.67
C SER A 209 -7.34 1.18 -8.08
N LEU A 210 -8.62 0.96 -8.33
CA LEU A 210 -9.55 2.04 -8.62
C LEU A 210 -9.81 2.92 -7.38
N THR A 211 -10.09 4.19 -7.61
CA THR A 211 -10.53 5.15 -6.59
C THR A 211 -11.61 6.06 -7.18
N PHE A 212 -12.49 6.60 -6.34
CA PHE A 212 -13.49 7.57 -6.78
C PHE A 212 -12.87 8.91 -7.23
N SER A 213 -11.68 9.24 -6.72
CA SER A 213 -11.00 10.50 -7.01
C SER A 213 -10.39 10.56 -8.41
N VAL A 214 -10.17 9.41 -9.07
CA VAL A 214 -9.47 9.29 -10.34
C VAL A 214 -10.32 8.41 -11.25
N GLN A 215 -10.93 9.01 -12.27
CA GLN A 215 -11.84 8.29 -13.15
C GLN A 215 -11.09 7.51 -14.22
N ASN A 216 -11.46 6.24 -14.39
CA ASN A 216 -11.04 5.35 -15.49
C ASN A 216 -9.52 5.09 -15.63
N MET A 217 -8.71 5.48 -14.66
CA MET A 217 -7.29 5.14 -14.61
C MET A 217 -6.86 4.82 -13.20
N THR A 218 -5.78 4.05 -13.05
CA THR A 218 -5.22 3.88 -11.72
C THR A 218 -4.59 5.19 -11.26
N PRO A 219 -4.51 5.38 -9.95
CA PRO A 219 -3.80 6.51 -9.43
C PRO A 219 -2.29 6.51 -9.68
N GLU A 220 -1.66 5.33 -9.73
CA GLU A 220 -0.27 5.17 -10.20
C GLU A 220 -0.13 5.68 -11.65
N GLU A 221 -1.11 5.39 -12.50
CA GLU A 221 -1.15 5.90 -13.88
C GLU A 221 -1.37 7.41 -13.91
N ALA A 222 -2.26 7.95 -13.08
CA ALA A 222 -2.46 9.40 -12.96
C ALA A 222 -1.21 10.12 -12.45
N TRP A 223 -0.40 9.45 -11.63
CA TRP A 223 0.86 9.99 -11.09
C TRP A 223 2.00 9.92 -12.11
N SER A 224 2.28 8.72 -12.61
CA SER A 224 3.46 8.45 -13.45
C SER A 224 3.23 8.70 -14.94
N GLY A 225 1.98 8.87 -15.36
CA GLY A 225 1.57 8.87 -16.76
C GLY A 225 1.71 7.50 -17.44
N ARG A 226 2.06 6.45 -16.69
CA ARG A 226 2.29 5.10 -17.20
C ARG A 226 1.32 4.12 -16.57
N LYS A 227 0.66 3.33 -17.41
CA LYS A 227 -0.25 2.29 -16.93
C LYS A 227 0.55 1.20 -16.19
N PRO A 228 0.19 0.85 -14.94
CA PRO A 228 0.96 -0.11 -14.17
C PRO A 228 0.69 -1.55 -14.60
N THR A 229 1.76 -2.34 -14.58
CA THR A 229 1.74 -3.80 -14.72
C THR A 229 1.52 -4.45 -13.36
N VAL A 230 0.75 -5.54 -13.30
CA VAL A 230 0.41 -6.24 -12.03
C VAL A 230 0.61 -7.76 -12.09
N ASP A 231 1.11 -8.28 -13.20
CA ASP A 231 1.46 -9.70 -13.41
C ASP A 231 2.42 -10.24 -12.34
N HIS A 232 3.30 -9.38 -11.83
CA HIS A 232 4.28 -9.70 -10.80
C HIS A 232 3.69 -9.81 -9.40
N PHE A 233 2.41 -9.45 -9.18
CA PHE A 233 1.78 -9.51 -7.87
C PHE A 233 1.74 -10.95 -7.35
N LYS A 234 2.16 -11.12 -6.09
CA LYS A 234 2.06 -12.38 -5.34
C LYS A 234 1.16 -12.18 -4.14
N ILE A 235 0.65 -13.28 -3.60
CA ILE A 235 -0.13 -13.24 -2.36
C ILE A 235 0.85 -12.84 -1.24
N PHE A 236 0.57 -11.74 -0.57
CA PHE A 236 1.31 -11.35 0.64
C PHE A 236 1.22 -12.48 1.66
N GLY A 237 2.35 -12.88 2.26
CA GLY A 237 2.37 -13.99 3.20
C GLY A 237 2.67 -15.35 2.56
N CYS A 238 2.71 -15.47 1.22
CA CYS A 238 2.93 -16.77 0.61
C CYS A 238 4.35 -17.30 0.88
N ILE A 239 4.47 -18.63 0.93
CA ILE A 239 5.76 -19.30 1.06
C ILE A 239 6.65 -18.94 -0.13
N ALA A 240 7.88 -18.57 0.17
CA ALA A 240 8.95 -18.31 -0.79
C ALA A 240 10.22 -19.05 -0.36
N TYR A 241 11.22 -19.11 -1.24
CA TYR A 241 12.50 -19.73 -0.94
C TYR A 241 13.63 -18.78 -1.35
N ALA A 242 14.51 -18.42 -0.41
CA ALA A 242 15.69 -17.60 -0.66
C ALA A 242 16.87 -18.52 -0.99
N HIS A 243 17.57 -18.25 -2.10
CA HIS A 243 18.75 -19.02 -2.45
C HIS A 243 19.88 -18.76 -1.45
N VAL A 244 20.45 -19.82 -0.88
CA VAL A 244 21.58 -19.72 0.05
C VAL A 244 22.88 -19.77 -0.77
N PRO A 245 23.73 -18.72 -0.73
CA PRO A 245 25.00 -18.70 -1.46
C PRO A 245 25.92 -19.86 -1.07
N ASP A 246 26.73 -20.31 -2.02
CA ASP A 246 27.62 -21.47 -1.89
C ASP A 246 28.59 -21.32 -0.70
N GLU A 247 29.03 -20.09 -0.41
CA GLU A 247 29.94 -19.76 0.69
C GLU A 247 29.33 -20.01 2.07
N LYS A 248 27.99 -20.04 2.16
CA LYS A 248 27.24 -20.32 3.40
C LYS A 248 26.76 -21.76 3.48
N ARG A 249 27.10 -22.60 2.50
CA ARG A 249 26.64 -24.00 2.41
C ARG A 249 27.81 -24.96 2.60
N LYS A 250 27.56 -26.05 3.32
CA LYS A 250 28.40 -27.25 3.34
C LYS A 250 27.87 -28.27 2.34
N LYS A 251 28.64 -29.32 2.10
CA LYS A 251 28.26 -30.41 1.20
C LYS A 251 26.95 -31.05 1.68
N LEU A 252 25.96 -31.12 0.78
CA LEU A 252 24.58 -31.58 1.01
C LEU A 252 23.65 -30.60 1.78
N ASP A 253 24.10 -29.40 2.11
CA ASP A 253 23.19 -28.38 2.66
C ASP A 253 22.17 -27.93 1.60
N ASP A 254 20.95 -27.66 2.05
CA ASP A 254 19.87 -27.16 1.21
C ASP A 254 20.28 -25.85 0.51
N LYS A 255 19.91 -25.74 -0.78
CA LYS A 255 20.18 -24.53 -1.57
C LYS A 255 19.21 -23.38 -1.29
N GLY A 256 18.16 -23.64 -0.51
CA GLY A 256 17.06 -22.72 -0.31
C GLY A 256 16.62 -22.65 1.14
N GLU A 257 16.48 -21.44 1.65
CA GLU A 257 15.88 -21.19 2.95
C GLU A 257 14.40 -20.82 2.76
N LYS A 258 13.50 -21.46 3.52
CA LYS A 258 12.07 -21.17 3.47
C LYS A 258 11.79 -19.80 4.09
N CYS A 259 11.08 -18.95 3.35
CA CYS A 259 10.75 -17.58 3.72
C CYS A 259 9.27 -17.28 3.47
N VAL A 260 8.84 -16.08 3.88
CA VAL A 260 7.53 -15.52 3.54
C VAL A 260 7.71 -14.31 2.64
N PHE A 261 6.90 -14.23 1.59
CA PHE A 261 6.86 -13.08 0.70
C PHE A 261 6.16 -11.89 1.37
N SER A 262 6.84 -10.74 1.44
CA SER A 262 6.31 -9.52 2.03
C SER A 262 5.96 -8.48 0.96
N SER A 263 6.92 -7.96 0.22
CA SER A 263 6.67 -7.05 -0.90
C SER A 263 7.91 -6.90 -1.78
N ARG A 264 7.72 -6.40 -3.01
CA ARG A 264 8.79 -5.85 -3.84
C ARG A 264 8.75 -4.33 -3.72
N LYS A 265 9.91 -3.68 -3.58
CA LYS A 265 10.03 -2.22 -3.74
C LYS A 265 10.18 -1.87 -5.21
#